data_AF-R5E1G6-F1
#
_entry.id   AF-R5E1G6-F1
#
_cell.length_a   1.000
_cell.length_b   1.000
_cell.length_c   1.000
_cell.angle_alpha   90.00
_cell.angle_beta   90.00
_cell.angle_gamma   90.00
#
_symmetry.space_group_name_H-M   'P 1'
#
loop_
_entity.id
_entity.type
_entity.pdbx_description
1 polymer ?
#
loop_
_entity_poly.entity_id
_entity_poly.type
_entity_poly.pdbx_seq_one_letter_code
_entity_poly.pdbx_strand_id
1 'polypeptide(L)'
;MKKKLITILMIICIVVAVGCGGYLAYYYIVSARSEGAVDQLREQIGKDITDNSVNPDNDPDTKKSNMVEVNGVSVQKKYAELYKENPDFVGWLTIADTHIDYPVMYTPAPKEDGEYYIHRNFEGDYSAAGLPFVDANCQIEPSTDNVIIYGHNMNAGTMFHDLLKYEDQDFYEAHKTFTFDTIYGDGKYEVVAFFRGQILPEESKEFKYYEFVNAGSKEEFDQYVRNLKNMSIIDTGVEVSYGDKLITLSTCAYHVTDGRFAVVAKKVQ
;
A
#
# COMPACT_ATOMS: atom_id res chain seq x y z
N MET A 1 5.38 27.67 -51.38
CA MET A 1 6.24 27.11 -50.31
C MET A 1 5.54 27.02 -48.96
N LYS A 2 4.95 28.10 -48.44
CA LYS A 2 4.24 28.12 -47.14
C LYS A 2 3.14 27.03 -46.98
N LYS A 3 2.29 26.81 -47.99
CA LYS A 3 1.23 25.77 -47.92
C LYS A 3 1.78 24.34 -47.76
N LYS A 4 2.84 23.98 -48.51
CA LYS A 4 3.48 22.66 -48.40
C LYS A 4 4.13 22.45 -47.03
N LEU A 5 4.75 23.48 -46.47
CA LEU A 5 5.33 23.45 -45.13
C LEU A 5 4.27 23.23 -44.04
N ILE A 6 3.14 23.95 -44.12
CA ILE A 6 2.01 23.78 -43.19
C ILE A 6 1.44 22.35 -43.28
N THR A 7 1.28 21.80 -44.49
CA THR A 7 0.80 20.43 -44.65
C THR A 7 1.74 19.40 -44.03
N ILE A 8 3.06 19.55 -44.22
CA ILE A 8 4.06 18.66 -43.60
C ILE A 8 3.99 18.75 -42.07
N LEU A 9 3.89 19.96 -41.51
CA LEU A 9 3.78 20.14 -40.06
C LEU A 9 2.49 19.50 -39.52
N MET A 10 1.35 19.63 -40.20
CA MET A 10 0.11 18.98 -39.79
C MET A 10 0.22 17.46 -39.78
N ILE A 11 0.87 16.86 -40.79
CA ILE A 11 1.10 15.40 -40.82
C ILE A 11 1.95 14.98 -39.63
N ILE A 12 3.03 15.71 -39.32
CA ILE A 12 3.88 15.43 -38.15
C ILE A 12 3.06 15.52 -36.85
N CYS A 13 2.26 16.58 -36.68
CA CYS A 13 1.41 16.73 -35.50
C CYS A 13 0.39 15.58 -35.36
N ILE A 14 -0.20 15.12 -36.47
CA ILE A 14 -1.11 13.97 -36.48
C ILE A 14 -0.37 12.69 -36.07
N VAL A 15 0.82 12.44 -36.62
CA VAL A 15 1.62 11.25 -36.26
C VAL A 15 1.99 11.27 -34.78
N VAL A 16 2.41 12.42 -34.25
CA VAL A 16 2.70 12.60 -32.82
C VAL A 16 1.44 12.36 -31.98
N ALA A 17 0.30 12.95 -32.36
CA ALA A 17 -0.95 12.77 -31.63
C ALA A 17 -1.41 11.30 -31.60
N VAL A 18 -1.29 10.58 -32.72
CA VAL A 18 -1.59 9.14 -32.80
C VAL A 18 -0.62 8.34 -31.95
N GLY A 19 0.67 8.67 -31.97
CA GLY A 19 1.68 8.05 -31.10
C GLY A 19 1.37 8.24 -29.62
N CYS A 20 1.06 9.47 -29.20
CA CYS A 20 0.66 9.79 -27.83
C CYS A 20 -0.64 9.07 -27.43
N GLY A 21 -1.64 9.05 -28.31
CA GLY A 21 -2.90 8.34 -28.08
C GLY A 21 -2.71 6.83 -27.94
N GLY A 22 -1.88 6.22 -28.78
CA GLY A 22 -1.52 4.80 -28.70
C GLY A 22 -0.76 4.47 -27.42
N TYR A 23 0.18 5.31 -27.00
CA TYR A 23 0.89 5.16 -25.74
C TYR A 23 -0.04 5.26 -24.52
N LEU A 24 -0.94 6.26 -24.51
CA LEU A 24 -1.93 6.43 -23.43
C LEU A 24 -2.86 5.20 -23.36
N ALA A 25 -3.37 4.73 -24.48
CA ALA A 25 -4.21 3.53 -24.53
C ALA A 25 -3.47 2.29 -24.01
N TYR A 26 -2.21 2.11 -24.43
CA TYR A 26 -1.37 1.03 -23.91
C TYR A 26 -1.19 1.13 -22.39
N TYR A 27 -0.91 2.31 -21.85
CA TYR A 27 -0.76 2.54 -20.41
C TYR A 27 -2.01 2.15 -19.61
N TYR A 28 -3.20 2.59 -20.03
CA TYR A 28 -4.46 2.22 -19.37
C TYR A 28 -4.79 0.73 -19.52
N ILE A 29 -4.46 0.10 -20.64
CA ILE A 29 -4.64 -1.35 -20.83
C ILE A 29 -3.72 -2.13 -19.88
N VAL A 30 -2.47 -1.69 -19.72
CA VAL A 30 -1.53 -2.33 -18.78
C VAL A 30 -2.04 -2.20 -17.35
N SER A 31 -2.47 -1.00 -16.93
CA SER A 31 -3.06 -0.79 -15.60
C SER A 31 -4.29 -1.68 -15.38
N ALA A 32 -5.23 -1.74 -16.33
CA ALA A 32 -6.42 -2.59 -16.21
C ALA A 32 -6.10 -4.09 -16.14
N ARG A 33 -5.03 -4.54 -16.82
CA ARG A 33 -4.56 -5.94 -16.70
C ARG A 33 -3.98 -6.23 -15.32
N SER A 34 -3.23 -5.30 -14.74
CA SER A 34 -2.71 -5.44 -13.38
C SER A 34 -3.84 -5.52 -12.35
N GLU A 35 -4.86 -4.66 -12.46
CA GLU A 35 -6.04 -4.75 -11.59
C GLU A 35 -6.77 -6.09 -11.76
N GLY A 36 -6.98 -6.54 -13.00
CA GLY A 36 -7.63 -7.83 -13.26
C GLY A 36 -6.84 -9.04 -12.74
N ALA A 37 -5.52 -8.94 -12.61
CA ALA A 37 -4.70 -9.96 -11.97
C ALA A 37 -4.88 -9.95 -10.44
N VAL A 38 -4.95 -8.77 -9.82
CA VAL A 38 -5.24 -8.62 -8.39
C VAL A 38 -6.66 -9.11 -8.06
N ASP A 39 -7.64 -8.84 -8.93
CA ASP A 39 -9.02 -9.34 -8.77
C ASP A 39 -9.07 -10.87 -8.69
N GLN A 40 -8.24 -11.57 -9.49
CA GLN A 40 -8.14 -13.03 -9.44
C GLN A 40 -7.61 -13.54 -8.09
N LEU A 41 -6.60 -12.86 -7.53
CA LEU A 41 -6.07 -13.18 -6.20
C LEU A 41 -7.14 -12.97 -5.11
N ARG A 42 -7.91 -11.89 -5.21
CA ARG A 42 -9.03 -11.61 -4.30
C ARG A 42 -10.13 -12.67 -4.39
N GLU A 43 -10.50 -13.07 -5.60
CA GLU A 43 -11.48 -14.15 -5.80
C GLU A 43 -10.99 -15.48 -5.23
N GLN A 44 -9.69 -15.77 -5.32
CA GLN A 44 -9.07 -16.96 -4.74
C GLN A 44 -9.20 -16.96 -3.21
N ILE A 45 -8.85 -15.85 -2.55
CA ILE A 45 -9.06 -15.68 -1.11
C ILE A 45 -10.54 -15.86 -0.74
N GLY A 46 -11.46 -15.28 -1.53
CA GLY A 46 -12.90 -15.40 -1.30
C GLY A 46 -13.40 -16.85 -1.35
N LYS A 47 -12.93 -17.64 -2.32
CA LYS A 47 -13.24 -19.07 -2.44
C LYS A 47 -12.67 -19.88 -1.28
N ASP A 48 -11.44 -19.60 -0.89
CA ASP A 48 -10.79 -20.26 0.25
C ASP A 48 -11.52 -19.98 1.56
N ILE A 49 -12.09 -18.79 1.74
CA ILE A 49 -12.94 -18.49 2.91
C ILE A 49 -14.23 -19.30 2.87
N THR A 50 -14.91 -19.38 1.72
CA THR A 50 -16.19 -20.11 1.60
C THR A 50 -16.02 -21.62 1.79
N ASP A 51 -15.01 -22.22 1.14
CA ASP A 51 -14.77 -23.66 1.19
C ASP A 51 -14.28 -24.13 2.57
N ASN A 52 -13.66 -23.23 3.34
CA ASN A 52 -13.18 -23.51 4.69
C ASN A 52 -14.16 -23.15 5.80
N SER A 53 -15.31 -22.56 5.47
CA SER A 53 -16.39 -22.30 6.43
C SER A 53 -17.15 -23.60 6.75
N VAL A 54 -16.65 -24.35 7.73
CA VAL A 54 -17.45 -25.42 8.37
C VAL A 54 -18.49 -24.76 9.27
N ASN A 55 -19.75 -25.11 9.03
CA ASN A 55 -20.97 -24.71 9.74
C ASN A 55 -20.75 -24.18 11.18
N PRO A 56 -21.01 -22.90 11.49
CA PRO A 56 -20.60 -22.26 12.76
C PRO A 56 -21.39 -22.70 14.00
N ASP A 57 -22.44 -23.50 13.85
CA ASP A 57 -23.49 -23.61 14.86
C ASP A 57 -23.25 -24.63 15.99
N ASN A 58 -22.08 -25.26 16.13
CA ASN A 58 -21.92 -26.35 17.11
C ASN A 58 -20.61 -26.44 17.92
N ASP A 59 -19.72 -25.44 17.93
CA ASP A 59 -18.57 -25.51 18.85
C ASP A 59 -17.93 -24.14 19.19
N PRO A 60 -17.99 -23.67 20.45
CA PRO A 60 -17.28 -22.45 20.88
C PRO A 60 -15.74 -22.53 20.73
N ASP A 61 -15.15 -23.71 20.52
CA ASP A 61 -13.71 -23.91 20.34
C ASP A 61 -13.21 -23.79 18.87
N THR A 62 -14.08 -23.56 17.87
CA THR A 62 -13.67 -23.42 16.45
C THR A 62 -12.86 -22.15 16.11
N LYS A 63 -12.63 -21.25 17.06
CA LYS A 63 -11.61 -20.17 16.92
C LYS A 63 -10.16 -20.67 17.02
N LYS A 64 -9.93 -21.96 17.32
CA LYS A 64 -8.62 -22.65 17.28
C LYS A 64 -8.71 -23.75 16.21
N SER A 65 -8.11 -23.71 15.03
CA SER A 65 -6.94 -23.01 14.53
C SER A 65 -7.23 -22.56 13.10
N ASN A 66 -7.45 -21.26 12.89
CA ASN A 66 -7.48 -20.64 11.55
C ASN A 66 -6.09 -20.53 10.93
N MET A 67 -5.07 -21.16 11.52
CA MET A 67 -3.70 -21.18 11.04
C MET A 67 -3.35 -22.57 10.49
N VAL A 68 -2.55 -22.59 9.43
CA VAL A 68 -1.97 -23.79 8.82
C VAL A 68 -0.47 -23.60 8.61
N GLU A 69 0.30 -24.68 8.65
CA GLU A 69 1.73 -24.65 8.37
C GLU A 69 1.97 -24.70 6.86
N VAL A 70 2.59 -23.65 6.30
CA VAL A 70 3.04 -23.59 4.91
C VAL A 70 4.55 -23.30 4.93
N ASN A 71 5.35 -24.23 4.40
CA ASN A 71 6.81 -24.11 4.35
C ASN A 71 7.48 -23.79 5.71
N GLY A 72 6.93 -24.29 6.81
CA GLY A 72 7.46 -24.04 8.16
C GLY A 72 7.04 -22.71 8.78
N VAL A 73 6.08 -22.00 8.16
CA VAL A 73 5.49 -20.76 8.66
C VAL A 73 4.01 -21.01 8.98
N SER A 74 3.57 -20.56 10.16
CA SER A 74 2.16 -20.59 10.54
C SER A 74 1.43 -19.43 9.86
N VAL A 75 0.52 -19.75 8.93
CA VAL A 75 -0.18 -18.81 8.05
C VAL A 75 -1.69 -18.94 8.23
N GLN A 76 -2.41 -17.83 8.20
CA GLN A 76 -3.88 -17.83 8.18
C GLN A 76 -4.37 -18.66 7.00
N LYS A 77 -5.30 -19.59 7.24
CA LYS A 77 -5.80 -20.55 6.25
C LYS A 77 -6.32 -19.87 4.96
N LYS A 78 -6.95 -18.70 5.08
CA LYS A 78 -7.43 -17.86 3.95
C LYS A 78 -6.32 -17.36 3.01
N TYR A 79 -5.07 -17.42 3.46
CA TYR A 79 -3.89 -16.97 2.72
C TYR A 79 -2.91 -18.10 2.40
N ALA A 80 -3.24 -19.34 2.74
CA ALA A 80 -2.31 -20.46 2.64
C ALA A 80 -1.87 -20.74 1.20
N GLU A 81 -2.80 -20.73 0.24
CA GLU A 81 -2.46 -20.97 -1.17
C GLU A 81 -1.71 -19.79 -1.78
N LEU A 82 -2.11 -18.54 -1.51
CA LEU A 82 -1.36 -17.36 -1.97
C LEU A 82 0.08 -17.37 -1.44
N TYR A 83 0.27 -17.61 -0.14
CA TYR A 83 1.61 -17.66 0.45
C TYR A 83 2.46 -18.81 -0.11
N LYS A 84 1.83 -19.93 -0.46
CA LYS A 84 2.50 -21.06 -1.11
C LYS A 84 2.92 -20.74 -2.55
N GLU A 85 2.12 -20.00 -3.28
CA GLU A 85 2.43 -19.50 -4.63
C GLU A 85 3.56 -18.47 -4.60
N ASN A 86 3.48 -17.52 -3.67
CA ASN A 86 4.54 -16.53 -3.45
C ASN A 86 4.79 -16.26 -1.95
N PRO A 87 5.89 -16.80 -1.38
CA PRO A 87 6.25 -16.59 0.02
C PRO A 87 6.65 -15.15 0.40
N ASP A 88 6.82 -14.24 -0.58
CA ASP A 88 7.02 -12.82 -0.30
C ASP A 88 5.69 -12.13 0.10
N PHE A 89 4.53 -12.80 -0.01
CA PHE A 89 3.24 -12.29 0.42
C PHE A 89 3.15 -12.17 1.95
N VAL A 90 2.82 -10.99 2.46
CA VAL A 90 2.75 -10.76 3.93
C VAL A 90 1.37 -10.38 4.43
N GLY A 91 0.46 -9.98 3.55
CA GLY A 91 -0.89 -9.62 3.94
C GLY A 91 -1.68 -8.93 2.84
N TRP A 92 -2.87 -8.47 3.21
CA TRP A 92 -3.81 -7.82 2.31
C TRP A 92 -4.29 -6.51 2.91
N LEU A 93 -4.19 -5.42 2.15
CA LEU A 93 -4.54 -4.06 2.57
C LEU A 93 -5.80 -3.61 1.83
N THR A 94 -6.83 -3.21 2.59
CA THR A 94 -8.12 -2.78 2.06
C THR A 94 -8.59 -1.48 2.71
N ILE A 95 -8.92 -0.47 1.89
CA ILE A 95 -9.66 0.73 2.29
C ILE A 95 -11.00 0.71 1.54
N ALA A 96 -12.10 0.63 2.27
CA ALA A 96 -13.45 0.57 1.68
C ALA A 96 -13.71 1.76 0.74
N ASP A 97 -14.54 1.53 -0.29
CA ASP A 97 -14.93 2.52 -1.30
C ASP A 97 -13.75 3.21 -2.02
N THR A 98 -12.61 2.52 -2.11
CA THR A 98 -11.44 2.91 -2.90
C THR A 98 -10.94 1.76 -3.77
N HIS A 99 -9.98 2.05 -4.66
CA HIS A 99 -9.24 1.00 -5.37
C HIS A 99 -8.22 0.28 -4.48
N ILE A 100 -7.95 0.77 -3.27
CA ILE A 100 -6.95 0.17 -2.37
C ILE A 100 -7.54 -1.11 -1.79
N ASP A 101 -7.26 -2.21 -2.47
CA ASP A 101 -7.65 -3.55 -2.08
C ASP A 101 -6.66 -4.55 -2.70
N TYR A 102 -5.45 -4.58 -2.16
CA TYR A 102 -4.25 -5.14 -2.79
C TYR A 102 -3.49 -6.11 -1.88
N PRO A 103 -2.79 -7.11 -2.47
CA PRO A 103 -1.80 -7.87 -1.73
C PRO A 103 -0.62 -6.96 -1.37
N VAL A 104 -0.05 -7.18 -0.20
CA VAL A 104 1.15 -6.51 0.27
C VAL A 104 2.29 -7.52 0.31
N MET A 105 3.40 -7.13 -0.29
CA MET A 105 4.59 -7.96 -0.42
C MET A 105 5.69 -7.50 0.53
N TYR A 106 6.66 -8.35 0.79
CA TYR A 106 7.87 -8.00 1.53
C TYR A 106 9.07 -8.73 0.94
N THR A 107 10.15 -7.98 0.73
CA THR A 107 11.44 -8.55 0.35
C THR A 107 12.53 -7.97 1.23
N PRO A 108 13.40 -8.81 1.82
CA PRO A 108 14.52 -8.31 2.61
C PRO A 108 15.53 -7.55 1.72
N ALA A 109 16.26 -6.62 2.34
CA ALA A 109 17.08 -5.60 1.68
C ALA A 109 18.18 -6.05 0.70
N PRO A 110 18.79 -7.27 0.68
CA PRO A 110 19.78 -7.54 -0.35
C PRO A 110 19.16 -7.68 -1.75
N LYS A 111 17.82 -7.79 -1.87
CA LYS A 111 17.10 -7.91 -3.14
C LYS A 111 16.59 -6.54 -3.59
N GLU A 112 17.27 -5.93 -4.57
CA GLU A 112 16.89 -4.64 -5.17
C GLU A 112 16.61 -3.54 -4.13
N ASP A 113 17.49 -3.45 -3.12
CA ASP A 113 17.41 -2.47 -2.04
C ASP A 113 16.06 -2.46 -1.28
N GLY A 114 15.34 -3.59 -1.31
CA GLY A 114 14.03 -3.73 -0.66
C GLY A 114 12.83 -3.29 -1.51
N GLU A 115 13.06 -2.82 -2.74
CA GLU A 115 12.01 -2.29 -3.62
C GLU A 115 11.57 -3.27 -4.73
N TYR A 116 11.83 -4.57 -4.56
CA TYR A 116 11.63 -5.57 -5.61
C TYR A 116 10.22 -5.55 -6.26
N TYR A 117 9.17 -5.28 -5.48
CA TYR A 117 7.79 -5.27 -5.96
C TYR A 117 7.31 -3.92 -6.52
N ILE A 118 8.15 -2.89 -6.52
CA ILE A 118 7.79 -1.60 -7.12
C ILE A 118 7.56 -1.71 -8.64
N HIS A 119 8.16 -2.70 -9.32
CA HIS A 119 7.95 -2.96 -10.75
C HIS A 119 7.57 -4.41 -11.05
N ARG A 120 6.93 -5.12 -10.11
CA ARG A 120 6.55 -6.53 -10.29
C ARG A 120 5.13 -6.85 -9.84
N ASN A 121 4.52 -7.81 -10.52
CA ASN A 121 3.25 -8.41 -10.11
C ASN A 121 3.49 -9.52 -9.07
N PHE A 122 2.41 -10.21 -8.71
CA PHE A 122 2.42 -11.28 -7.71
C PHE A 122 3.25 -12.49 -8.14
N GLU A 123 3.36 -12.75 -9.45
CA GLU A 123 4.18 -13.84 -9.99
C GLU A 123 5.68 -13.49 -10.08
N GLY A 124 6.06 -12.23 -9.82
CA GLY A 124 7.43 -11.73 -9.93
C GLY A 124 7.83 -11.27 -11.34
N ASP A 125 6.90 -11.25 -12.29
CA ASP A 125 7.07 -10.70 -13.62
C ASP A 125 7.00 -9.17 -13.61
N TYR A 126 7.57 -8.54 -14.64
CA TYR A 126 7.56 -7.08 -14.77
C TYR A 126 6.11 -6.54 -14.86
N SER A 127 5.80 -5.59 -13.99
CA SER A 127 4.56 -4.83 -13.97
C SER A 127 4.86 -3.37 -13.70
N ALA A 128 4.50 -2.48 -14.62
CA ALA A 128 4.69 -1.04 -14.40
C ALA A 128 3.85 -0.49 -13.22
N ALA A 129 2.75 -1.17 -12.87
CA ALA A 129 1.94 -0.81 -11.72
C ALA A 129 2.54 -1.30 -10.38
N GLY A 130 3.42 -2.30 -10.43
CA GLY A 130 3.98 -2.95 -9.24
C GLY A 130 2.92 -3.56 -8.32
N LEU A 131 3.31 -3.79 -7.07
CA LEU A 131 2.44 -4.12 -5.94
C LEU A 131 2.85 -3.31 -4.71
N PRO A 132 1.94 -3.05 -3.75
CA PRO A 132 2.31 -2.50 -2.47
C PRO A 132 3.32 -3.39 -1.75
N PHE A 133 4.31 -2.79 -1.10
CA PHE A 133 5.35 -3.53 -0.41
C PHE A 133 5.78 -2.85 0.89
N VAL A 134 6.16 -3.68 1.87
CA VAL A 134 6.67 -3.25 3.17
C VAL A 134 8.12 -2.81 3.05
N ASP A 135 8.48 -1.71 3.71
CA ASP A 135 9.86 -1.22 3.82
C ASP A 135 10.78 -2.32 4.38
N ALA A 136 11.95 -2.50 3.78
CA ALA A 136 12.87 -3.57 4.15
C ALA A 136 13.46 -3.46 5.56
N ASN A 137 13.34 -2.30 6.22
CA ASN A 137 13.72 -2.11 7.62
C ASN A 137 12.62 -2.56 8.60
N CYS A 138 11.39 -2.76 8.12
CA CYS A 138 10.27 -3.20 8.93
C CYS A 138 10.26 -4.72 9.14
N GLN A 139 9.57 -5.16 10.19
CA GLN A 139 9.29 -6.57 10.47
C GLN A 139 7.80 -6.71 10.75
N ILE A 140 7.19 -7.78 10.23
CA ILE A 140 5.77 -8.07 10.43
C ILE A 140 5.55 -8.94 11.66
N GLU A 141 6.45 -9.90 11.92
CA GLU A 141 6.39 -10.79 13.07
C GLU A 141 7.80 -11.07 13.61
N PRO A 142 8.15 -10.61 14.84
CA PRO A 142 7.39 -9.65 15.64
C PRO A 142 7.25 -8.30 14.93
N SER A 143 6.11 -7.63 15.11
CA SER A 143 5.82 -6.37 14.42
C SER A 143 6.63 -5.19 14.96
N THR A 144 7.22 -4.40 14.06
CA THR A 144 7.85 -3.11 14.39
C THR A 144 6.84 -2.11 14.94
N ASP A 145 7.30 -1.04 15.60
CA ASP A 145 6.38 -0.01 16.13
C ASP A 145 5.65 0.77 15.05
N ASN A 146 6.28 0.93 13.88
CA ASN A 146 5.68 1.44 12.67
C ASN A 146 6.01 0.51 11.50
N VAL A 147 4.99 0.05 10.78
CA VAL A 147 5.14 -0.70 9.52
C VAL A 147 4.89 0.27 8.37
N ILE A 148 5.91 0.51 7.54
CA ILE A 148 5.80 1.40 6.40
C ILE A 148 5.50 0.57 5.15
N ILE A 149 4.45 0.92 4.42
CA ILE A 149 4.05 0.30 3.16
C ILE A 149 4.10 1.36 2.06
N TYR A 150 4.84 1.07 1.00
CA TYR A 150 4.90 1.89 -0.19
C TYR A 150 4.00 1.33 -1.29
N GLY A 151 3.48 2.22 -2.12
CA GLY A 151 2.74 1.85 -3.32
C GLY A 151 2.75 2.98 -4.34
N HIS A 152 2.65 2.63 -5.62
CA HIS A 152 2.61 3.62 -6.69
C HIS A 152 1.40 4.53 -6.59
N ASN A 153 1.57 5.76 -7.10
CA ASN A 153 0.46 6.67 -7.38
C ASN A 153 0.25 6.68 -8.90
N MET A 154 -0.59 5.79 -9.41
CA MET A 154 -0.79 5.65 -10.85
C MET A 154 -1.71 6.76 -11.38
N ASN A 155 -1.32 7.38 -12.49
CA ASN A 155 -2.17 8.37 -13.18
C ASN A 155 -3.48 7.76 -13.71
N ALA A 156 -3.56 6.44 -13.81
CA ALA A 156 -4.78 5.70 -14.12
C ALA A 156 -5.79 5.67 -12.95
N GLY A 157 -5.43 6.19 -11.77
CA GLY A 157 -6.29 6.23 -10.58
C GLY A 157 -6.21 4.98 -9.69
N THR A 158 -5.26 4.08 -9.95
CA THR A 158 -5.11 2.81 -9.24
C THR A 158 -3.96 2.83 -8.24
N MET A 159 -3.72 1.71 -7.55
CA MET A 159 -2.71 1.56 -6.50
C MET A 159 -3.02 2.51 -5.33
N PHE A 160 -2.04 3.25 -4.82
CA PHE A 160 -2.22 4.16 -3.69
C PHE A 160 -2.68 5.57 -4.11
N HIS A 161 -3.12 5.76 -5.35
CA HIS A 161 -3.68 7.04 -5.81
C HIS A 161 -4.78 7.57 -4.88
N ASP A 162 -5.67 6.68 -4.46
CA ASP A 162 -6.82 7.02 -3.62
C ASP A 162 -6.45 7.46 -2.19
N LEU A 163 -5.18 7.31 -1.75
CA LEU A 163 -4.73 7.91 -0.49
C LEU A 163 -4.88 9.44 -0.51
N LEU A 164 -4.74 10.07 -1.68
CA LEU A 164 -4.92 11.53 -1.82
C LEU A 164 -6.35 12.00 -1.47
N LYS A 165 -7.34 11.10 -1.48
CA LYS A 165 -8.72 11.44 -1.09
C LYS A 165 -8.83 11.83 0.39
N TYR A 166 -7.90 11.42 1.26
CA TYR A 166 -7.89 11.82 2.67
C TYR A 166 -7.69 13.34 2.88
N GLU A 167 -7.23 14.08 1.88
CA GLU A 167 -7.22 15.55 1.96
C GLU A 167 -8.62 16.16 2.05
N ASP A 168 -9.65 15.42 1.60
CA ASP A 168 -11.04 15.79 1.74
C ASP A 168 -11.58 15.33 3.10
N GLN A 169 -12.15 16.28 3.85
CA GLN A 169 -12.64 16.03 5.20
C GLN A 169 -13.81 15.02 5.21
N ASP A 170 -14.73 15.11 4.26
CA ASP A 170 -15.89 14.21 4.20
C ASP A 170 -15.43 12.77 3.88
N PHE A 171 -14.41 12.62 3.03
CA PHE A 171 -13.79 11.33 2.78
C PHE A 171 -13.14 10.76 4.06
N TYR A 172 -12.35 11.54 4.79
CA TYR A 172 -11.77 11.08 6.07
C TYR A 172 -12.86 10.66 7.07
N GLU A 173 -13.91 11.47 7.23
CA GLU A 173 -15.00 11.17 8.17
C GLU A 173 -15.72 9.86 7.83
N ALA A 174 -15.87 9.55 6.55
CA ALA A 174 -16.44 8.29 6.07
C ALA A 174 -15.45 7.10 6.16
N HIS A 175 -14.14 7.35 6.11
CA HIS A 175 -13.09 6.33 6.01
C HIS A 175 -12.06 6.42 7.13
N LYS A 176 -12.52 6.58 8.38
CA LYS A 176 -11.62 6.67 9.55
C LYS A 176 -10.77 5.43 9.80
N THR A 177 -11.18 4.28 9.25
CA THR A 177 -10.50 3.01 9.47
C THR A 177 -10.30 2.23 8.19
N PHE A 178 -9.24 1.44 8.16
CA PHE A 178 -8.97 0.46 7.11
C PHE A 178 -8.45 -0.86 7.71
N THR A 179 -8.31 -1.89 6.88
CA THR A 179 -7.81 -3.19 7.31
C THR A 179 -6.49 -3.53 6.64
N PHE A 180 -5.56 -4.05 7.42
CA PHE A 180 -4.36 -4.72 6.93
C PHE A 180 -4.25 -6.06 7.64
N ASP A 181 -4.72 -7.10 6.97
CA ASP A 181 -4.70 -8.47 7.48
C ASP A 181 -3.38 -9.11 7.05
N THR A 182 -2.55 -9.50 8.01
CA THR A 182 -1.30 -10.19 7.71
C THR A 182 -1.53 -11.69 7.56
N ILE A 183 -0.54 -12.41 7.05
CA ILE A 183 -0.52 -13.88 7.11
C ILE A 183 -0.56 -14.43 8.56
N TYR A 184 -0.32 -13.60 9.58
CA TYR A 184 -0.31 -14.02 10.99
C TYR A 184 -1.59 -13.68 11.74
N GLY A 185 -2.36 -12.70 11.26
CA GLY A 185 -3.60 -12.29 11.91
C GLY A 185 -4.23 -11.07 11.27
N ASP A 186 -5.50 -10.85 11.61
CA ASP A 186 -6.25 -9.71 11.12
C ASP A 186 -5.81 -8.41 11.80
N GLY A 187 -6.04 -7.28 11.12
CA GLY A 187 -5.62 -5.99 11.62
C GLY A 187 -6.56 -4.88 11.19
N LYS A 188 -7.16 -4.18 12.15
CA LYS A 188 -7.94 -2.96 11.91
C LYS A 188 -7.15 -1.75 12.39
N TYR A 189 -7.09 -0.72 11.55
CA TYR A 189 -6.31 0.48 11.78
C TYR A 189 -7.18 1.72 11.70
N GLU A 190 -7.01 2.64 12.64
CA GLU A 190 -7.68 3.95 12.70
C GLU A 190 -6.71 5.05 12.29
N VAL A 191 -7.10 5.89 11.33
CA VAL A 191 -6.26 6.94 10.75
C VAL A 191 -6.02 8.05 11.76
N VAL A 192 -4.75 8.35 12.03
CA VAL A 192 -4.30 9.33 13.03
C VAL A 192 -3.74 10.60 12.41
N ALA A 193 -3.14 10.51 11.22
CA ALA A 193 -2.56 11.66 10.52
C ALA A 193 -2.48 11.38 9.02
N PHE A 194 -2.60 12.43 8.20
CA PHE A 194 -2.36 12.36 6.76
C PHE A 194 -1.84 13.69 6.23
N PHE A 195 -0.81 13.63 5.38
CA PHE A 195 -0.06 14.83 5.00
C PHE A 195 0.70 14.67 3.69
N ARG A 196 1.04 15.82 3.11
CA ARG A 196 2.04 15.95 2.05
C ARG A 196 3.44 16.03 2.67
N GLY A 197 4.35 15.18 2.21
CA GLY A 197 5.75 15.16 2.62
C GLY A 197 6.69 15.19 1.42
N GLN A 198 7.99 15.11 1.67
CA GLN A 198 9.01 15.05 0.63
C GLN A 198 10.12 14.10 1.08
N ILE A 199 10.72 13.35 0.14
CA ILE A 199 11.98 12.66 0.43
C ILE A 199 13.08 13.71 0.53
N LEU A 200 13.70 13.77 1.69
CA LEU A 200 14.75 14.74 2.00
C LEU A 200 16.14 14.12 1.81
N PRO A 201 17.16 14.94 1.52
CA PRO A 201 18.55 14.47 1.51
C PRO A 201 18.93 13.77 2.81
N GLU A 202 19.83 12.80 2.73
CA GLU A 202 20.25 11.97 3.88
C GLU A 202 20.77 12.84 5.03
N GLU A 203 21.52 13.90 4.72
CA GLU A 203 22.09 14.85 5.67
C GLU A 203 21.09 15.85 6.28
N SER A 204 19.84 15.86 5.78
CA SER A 204 18.82 16.76 6.32
C SER A 204 18.50 16.42 7.78
N LYS A 205 18.44 17.47 8.60
CA LYS A 205 18.04 17.37 10.02
C LYS A 205 16.55 17.58 10.23
N GLU A 206 15.82 17.85 9.16
CA GLU A 206 14.37 17.96 9.20
C GLU A 206 13.75 16.59 9.48
N PHE A 207 12.51 16.60 9.98
CA PHE A 207 11.82 15.38 10.33
C PHE A 207 11.48 14.55 9.09
N LYS A 208 11.99 13.31 9.06
CA LYS A 208 11.73 12.34 7.99
C LYS A 208 10.80 11.25 8.51
N TYR A 209 9.52 11.36 8.19
CA TYR A 209 8.49 10.44 8.69
C TYR A 209 8.73 8.97 8.30
N TYR A 210 9.49 8.74 7.22
CA TYR A 210 9.80 7.43 6.65
C TYR A 210 11.03 6.75 7.27
N GLU A 211 11.72 7.38 8.23
CA GLU A 211 12.88 6.77 8.91
C GLU A 211 12.53 6.16 10.29
N PHE A 212 11.29 6.32 10.75
CA PHE A 212 10.86 5.78 12.05
C PHE A 212 10.23 4.39 11.89
N VAL A 213 10.91 3.37 12.42
CA VAL A 213 10.45 1.97 12.40
C VAL A 213 10.22 1.43 13.81
N ASN A 214 11.17 1.61 14.72
CA ASN A 214 11.05 1.23 16.13
C ASN A 214 11.51 2.39 17.01
N ALA A 215 10.81 2.62 18.12
CA ALA A 215 11.24 3.58 19.10
C ALA A 215 12.32 2.98 20.02
N GLY A 216 13.42 3.71 20.24
CA GLY A 216 14.39 3.40 21.29
C GLY A 216 13.92 3.83 22.68
N SER A 217 12.92 4.71 22.78
CA SER A 217 12.36 5.22 24.04
C SER A 217 10.94 5.76 23.88
N LYS A 218 10.23 5.94 25.00
CA LYS A 218 8.92 6.60 25.01
C LYS A 218 8.99 8.02 24.46
N GLU A 219 10.04 8.76 24.81
CA GLU A 219 10.25 10.14 24.41
C GLU A 219 10.40 10.28 22.89
N GLU A 220 11.12 9.35 22.26
CA GLU A 220 11.29 9.27 20.82
C GLU A 220 9.97 8.97 20.11
N PHE A 221 9.22 7.98 20.60
CA PHE A 221 7.89 7.66 20.07
C PHE A 221 6.92 8.83 20.18
N ASP A 222 6.84 9.47 21.35
CA ASP A 222 5.96 10.61 21.56
C ASP A 222 6.39 11.80 20.66
N GLN A 223 7.69 11.98 20.40
CA GLN A 223 8.18 13.01 19.49
C GLN A 223 7.80 12.70 18.04
N TYR A 224 7.92 11.45 17.61
CA TYR A 224 7.46 10.99 16.31
C TYR A 224 5.97 11.30 16.11
N VAL A 225 5.12 10.88 17.05
CA VAL A 225 3.67 11.13 17.01
C VAL A 225 3.36 12.64 16.98
N ARG A 226 4.04 13.47 17.78
CA ARG A 226 3.86 14.93 17.75
C ARG A 226 4.20 15.51 16.37
N ASN A 227 5.29 15.06 15.76
CA ASN A 227 5.67 15.53 14.43
C ASN A 227 4.63 15.13 13.38
N LEU A 228 4.11 13.90 13.42
CA LEU A 228 3.04 13.46 12.53
C LEU A 228 1.77 14.31 12.69
N LYS A 229 1.31 14.52 13.93
CA LYS A 229 0.13 15.36 14.21
C LYS A 229 0.33 16.81 13.72
N ASN A 230 1.54 17.36 13.87
CA ASN A 230 1.87 18.71 13.38
C ASN A 230 1.91 18.81 11.84
N MET A 231 2.24 17.72 11.15
CA MET A 231 2.23 17.67 9.68
C MET A 231 0.84 17.41 9.11
N SER A 232 -0.04 16.78 9.88
CA SER A 232 -1.38 16.37 9.44
C SER A 232 -2.19 17.55 8.90
N ILE A 233 -2.87 17.33 7.78
CA ILE A 233 -3.73 18.34 7.14
C ILE A 233 -4.95 18.64 8.03
N ILE A 234 -5.46 17.61 8.72
CA ILE A 234 -6.59 17.70 9.64
C ILE A 234 -6.19 17.10 10.99
N ASP A 235 -6.64 17.73 12.08
CA ASP A 235 -6.58 17.13 13.41
C ASP A 235 -7.69 16.08 13.55
N THR A 236 -7.29 14.82 13.60
CA THR A 236 -8.17 13.65 13.68
C THR A 236 -8.76 13.46 15.08
N GLY A 237 -8.16 14.09 16.12
CA GLY A 237 -8.51 13.85 17.51
C GLY A 237 -8.17 12.46 18.04
N VAL A 238 -7.54 11.59 17.22
CA VAL A 238 -7.17 10.24 17.64
C VAL A 238 -5.90 10.29 18.48
N GLU A 239 -5.96 9.70 19.67
CA GLU A 239 -4.82 9.62 20.57
C GLU A 239 -3.95 8.40 20.28
N VAL A 240 -2.63 8.62 20.33
CA VAL A 240 -1.60 7.58 20.14
C VAL A 240 -0.68 7.62 21.34
N SER A 241 -0.53 6.47 21.99
CA SER A 241 0.28 6.27 23.18
C SER A 241 1.46 5.35 22.89
N TYR A 242 2.54 5.50 23.64
CA TYR A 242 3.68 4.59 23.53
C TYR A 242 3.27 3.12 23.71
N GLY A 243 3.72 2.27 22.79
CA GLY A 243 3.35 0.86 22.69
C GLY A 243 2.22 0.59 21.70
N ASP A 244 1.50 1.61 21.24
CA ASP A 244 0.60 1.49 20.10
C ASP A 244 1.38 1.12 18.83
N LYS A 245 0.80 0.25 18.01
CA LYS A 245 1.38 -0.17 16.73
C LYS A 245 0.84 0.69 15.60
N LEU A 246 1.75 1.27 14.82
CA LEU A 246 1.44 2.17 13.72
C LEU A 246 1.68 1.49 12.37
N ILE A 247 0.97 2.00 11.37
CA ILE A 247 1.20 1.69 9.97
C ILE A 247 1.24 3.01 9.19
N THR A 248 2.19 3.13 8.28
CA THR A 248 2.36 4.29 7.40
C THR A 248 2.18 3.84 5.96
N LEU A 249 1.13 4.31 5.29
CA LEU A 249 0.94 4.10 3.85
C LEU A 249 1.53 5.30 3.13
N SER A 250 2.48 5.09 2.23
CA SER A 250 3.24 6.16 1.57
C SER A 250 3.21 6.00 0.06
N THR A 251 2.93 7.09 -0.66
CA THR A 251 2.89 7.11 -2.13
C THR A 251 3.50 8.39 -2.70
N CYS A 252 3.87 8.37 -3.98
CA CYS A 252 4.35 9.56 -4.69
C CYS A 252 3.26 10.64 -4.77
N ALA A 253 3.63 11.90 -4.64
CA ALA A 253 2.72 13.04 -4.81
C ALA A 253 3.40 14.16 -5.57
N TYR A 254 2.84 14.56 -6.72
CA TYR A 254 3.47 15.47 -7.68
C TYR A 254 3.38 16.96 -7.33
N HIS A 255 3.35 17.31 -6.05
CA HIS A 255 3.29 18.71 -5.58
C HIS A 255 4.68 19.36 -5.55
N VAL A 256 5.74 18.57 -5.37
CA VAL A 256 7.15 18.95 -5.42
C VAL A 256 7.98 17.79 -5.99
N THR A 257 9.23 18.04 -6.37
CA THR A 257 10.20 16.97 -6.67
C THR A 257 10.36 16.05 -5.47
N ASP A 258 10.26 14.74 -5.69
CA ASP A 258 10.26 13.73 -4.62
C ASP A 258 9.16 13.90 -3.57
N GLY A 259 8.08 14.58 -3.94
CA GLY A 259 6.91 14.71 -3.09
C GLY A 259 6.27 13.35 -2.80
N ARG A 260 5.72 13.23 -1.60
CA ARG A 260 5.00 12.07 -1.09
C ARG A 260 3.67 12.49 -0.47
N PHE A 261 2.74 11.56 -0.43
CA PHE A 261 1.57 11.63 0.43
C PHE A 261 1.59 10.43 1.36
N ALA A 262 1.38 10.69 2.64
CA ALA A 262 1.40 9.65 3.66
C ALA A 262 0.11 9.67 4.48
N VAL A 263 -0.38 8.47 4.80
CA VAL A 263 -1.47 8.24 5.74
C VAL A 263 -0.92 7.35 6.85
N VAL A 264 -0.97 7.83 8.09
CA VAL A 264 -0.55 7.07 9.27
C VAL A 264 -1.79 6.66 10.05
N ALA A 265 -1.81 5.40 10.48
CA ALA A 265 -2.90 4.85 11.28
C ALA A 265 -2.38 3.99 12.43
N LYS A 266 -3.19 3.88 13.48
CA LYS A 266 -2.92 3.08 14.67
C LYS A 266 -3.74 1.79 14.63
N LYS A 267 -3.12 0.66 14.96
CA LYS A 267 -3.82 -0.62 15.15
C LYS A 267 -4.79 -0.52 16.33
N VAL A 268 -6.06 -0.84 16.11
CA VAL A 268 -7.13 -0.84 17.12
C VAL A 268 -7.72 -2.23 17.37
N GLN A 269 -7.42 -3.19 16.50
CA GLN A 269 -7.78 -4.61 16.63
C GLN A 269 -6.75 -5.45 15.89
#